data_AF-M1DPY2-F1
#
_entry.id   AF-M1DPY2-F1
#
_cell.length_a   1.000
_cell.length_b   1.000
_cell.length_c   1.000
_cell.angle_alpha   90.00
_cell.angle_beta   90.00
_cell.angle_gamma   90.00
#
_symmetry.space_group_name_H-M   'P 1'
#
loop_
_entity.id
_entity.type
_entity.pdbx_description
1 polymer ?
#
loop_
_entity_poly.entity_id
_entity_poly.type
_entity_poly.pdbx_seq_one_letter_code
_entity_poly.pdbx_strand_id
1 'polypeptide(L)'
;MFYSLPYVLNSLNAITLFEFDFDDEDQIFSLLRMLRVSPNLDVLHLVLSSKKKKTDGMEVNVVNHFEGPAYRTLGVLHKLQRLIIKNFHGSKIEMFFVKFIFASTPVLLKTVIHEDAESVDESQS
;
A
#
# COMPACT_ATOMS: atom_id res chain seq x y z
N MET A 1 -23.40 5.97 -2.54
CA MET A 1 -24.08 4.80 -1.94
C MET A 1 -22.99 3.79 -1.60
N PHE A 2 -22.60 3.67 -0.33
CA PHE A 2 -21.48 2.81 0.07
C PHE A 2 -22.01 1.40 0.36
N TYR A 3 -21.70 0.43 -0.49
CA TYR A 3 -21.96 -0.97 -0.20
C TYR A 3 -21.14 -1.39 1.03
N SER A 4 -21.82 -1.72 2.13
CA SER A 4 -21.22 -2.42 3.26
C SER A 4 -20.94 -3.86 2.83
N LEU A 5 -19.66 -4.24 2.79
CA LEU A 5 -19.28 -5.65 2.67
C LEU A 5 -19.79 -6.39 3.92
N PRO A 6 -20.76 -7.31 3.83
CA PRO A 6 -21.44 -7.87 5.00
C PRO A 6 -20.61 -8.92 5.76
N TYR A 7 -19.41 -9.26 5.27
CA TYR A 7 -18.64 -10.36 5.83
C TYR A 7 -17.22 -9.93 6.13
N VAL A 8 -16.87 -10.03 7.41
CA VAL A 8 -15.49 -10.16 7.83
C VAL A 8 -14.92 -11.42 7.15
N LEU A 9 -13.88 -11.24 6.35
CA LEU A 9 -13.18 -12.27 5.60
C LEU A 9 -12.20 -13.02 6.50
N ASN A 10 -12.73 -13.73 7.50
CA ASN A 10 -11.93 -14.43 8.52
C ASN A 10 -10.96 -15.48 7.93
N SER A 11 -11.27 -16.03 6.76
CA SER A 11 -10.41 -17.02 6.08
C SER A 11 -9.40 -16.40 5.12
N LEU A 12 -9.50 -15.09 4.84
CA LEU A 12 -8.57 -14.41 3.95
C LEU A 12 -7.27 -14.13 4.71
N ASN A 13 -6.21 -14.84 4.34
CA ASN A 13 -4.88 -14.74 4.95
C ASN A 13 -3.84 -14.10 4.02
N ALA A 14 -4.14 -13.89 2.74
CA ALA A 14 -3.24 -13.26 1.80
C ALA A 14 -4.00 -12.37 0.82
N ILE A 15 -3.45 -11.19 0.56
CA ILE A 15 -3.91 -10.27 -0.48
C ILE A 15 -2.73 -9.98 -1.39
N THR A 16 -2.95 -10.09 -2.71
CA THR A 16 -2.03 -9.61 -3.74
C THR A 16 -2.78 -8.65 -4.66
N LEU A 17 -2.27 -7.43 -4.81
CA LEU A 17 -2.80 -6.42 -5.72
C LEU A 17 -1.76 -6.11 -6.80
N PHE A 18 -2.19 -6.09 -8.04
CA PHE A 18 -1.36 -5.77 -9.21
C PHE A 18 -1.71 -4.39 -9.75
N GLU A 19 -0.71 -3.72 -10.30
CA GLU A 19 -0.82 -2.36 -10.87
C GLU A 19 -1.41 -1.36 -9.88
N PHE A 20 -1.10 -1.51 -8.59
CA PHE A 20 -1.62 -0.65 -7.55
C PHE A 20 -1.04 0.77 -7.68
N ASP A 21 -1.91 1.77 -7.74
CA ASP A 21 -1.54 3.17 -7.91
C ASP A 21 -1.77 3.95 -6.61
N PHE A 22 -0.70 4.46 -5.99
CA PHE A 22 -0.80 5.31 -4.80
C PHE A 22 -1.21 6.76 -5.12
N ASP A 23 -1.30 7.15 -6.39
CA ASP A 23 -1.92 8.41 -6.81
C ASP A 23 -3.45 8.26 -7.01
N ASP A 24 -4.00 7.04 -6.91
CA ASP A 24 -5.43 6.74 -7.02
C ASP A 24 -6.08 6.57 -5.62
N GLU A 25 -6.81 7.59 -5.18
CA GLU A 25 -7.48 7.59 -3.87
C GLU A 25 -8.47 6.42 -3.70
N ASP A 26 -9.20 6.05 -4.76
CA ASP A 26 -10.19 4.97 -4.68
C ASP A 26 -9.51 3.62 -4.43
N GLN A 27 -8.31 3.42 -5.00
CA GLN A 27 -7.49 2.24 -4.71
C GLN A 27 -6.98 2.23 -3.27
N ILE A 28 -6.53 3.37 -2.75
CA ILE A 28 -6.12 3.49 -1.34
C ILE A 28 -7.29 3.15 -0.41
N PHE A 29 -8.46 3.74 -0.62
CA PHE A 29 -9.64 3.46 0.21
C PHE A 29 -10.09 2.01 0.10
N SER A 30 -10.00 1.41 -1.08
CA SER A 30 -10.29 0.00 -1.30
C SER A 30 -9.32 -0.90 -0.52
N LEU A 31 -8.01 -0.62 -0.57
CA LEU A 31 -7.00 -1.34 0.21
C LEU A 31 -7.29 -1.28 1.70
N LEU A 32 -7.54 -0.08 2.24
CA LEU A 32 -7.85 0.10 3.66
C LEU A 32 -9.11 -0.64 4.08
N ARG A 33 -10.15 -0.63 3.24
CA ARG A 33 -11.35 -1.43 3.47
C ARG A 33 -11.04 -2.92 3.48
N MET A 34 -10.22 -3.42 2.57
CA MET A 34 -9.80 -4.83 2.53
C MET A 34 -9.04 -5.23 3.79
N LEU A 35 -8.10 -4.39 4.24
CA LEU A 35 -7.38 -4.61 5.51
C LEU A 35 -8.35 -4.68 6.69
N ARG A 36 -9.36 -3.81 6.72
CA ARG A 36 -10.36 -3.77 7.80
C ARG A 36 -11.21 -5.02 7.87
N VAL A 37 -11.63 -5.54 6.73
CA VAL A 37 -12.50 -6.73 6.69
C VAL A 37 -11.72 -8.04 6.77
N SER A 38 -10.37 -8.01 6.79
CA SER A 38 -9.52 -9.21 6.74
C SER A 38 -8.66 -9.32 8.01
N PRO A 39 -9.24 -9.59 9.19
CA PRO A 39 -8.52 -9.54 10.46
C PRO A 39 -7.43 -10.61 10.60
N ASN A 40 -7.50 -11.68 9.81
CA ASN A 40 -6.53 -12.78 9.79
C ASN A 40 -5.52 -12.69 8.64
N LEU A 41 -5.43 -11.52 8.00
CA LEU A 41 -4.46 -11.29 6.94
C LEU A 41 -3.03 -11.47 7.47
N ASP A 42 -2.28 -12.38 6.85
CA ASP A 42 -0.89 -12.71 7.16
C ASP A 42 0.08 -12.10 6.12
N VAL A 43 -0.35 -12.04 4.85
CA VAL A 43 0.46 -11.52 3.74
C VAL A 43 -0.24 -10.39 3.00
N LEU A 44 0.46 -9.27 2.85
CA LEU A 44 0.10 -8.22 1.91
C LEU A 44 1.20 -8.07 0.86
N HIS A 45 0.83 -8.28 -0.40
CA HIS A 45 1.72 -8.13 -1.55
C HIS A 45 1.16 -7.08 -2.52
N LEU A 46 1.92 -6.03 -2.75
CA LEU A 46 1.58 -4.96 -3.69
C LEU A 46 2.58 -4.96 -4.83
N VAL A 47 2.09 -4.97 -6.07
CA VAL A 47 2.89 -4.69 -7.27
C VAL A 47 2.42 -3.35 -7.79
N LEU A 48 3.25 -2.31 -7.66
CA LEU A 48 2.85 -0.96 -8.00
C LEU A 48 2.85 -0.76 -9.52
N SER A 49 1.94 0.09 -9.99
CA SER A 49 1.94 0.54 -11.37
C SER A 49 3.25 1.28 -11.65
N SER A 50 3.82 1.13 -12.85
CA SER A 50 5.05 1.85 -13.19
C SER A 50 4.83 3.36 -13.15
N LYS A 51 5.86 4.10 -12.72
CA LYS A 51 5.85 5.56 -12.75
C LYS A 51 5.51 6.04 -14.17
N LYS A 52 4.34 6.65 -14.35
CA LYS A 52 4.10 7.52 -15.50
C LYS A 52 5.14 8.64 -15.41
N LYS A 53 5.89 8.91 -16.48
CA LYS A 53 6.83 10.05 -16.55
C LYS A 53 6.06 11.31 -16.14
N LYS A 54 6.25 11.78 -14.91
CA LYS A 54 5.67 13.04 -14.46
C LYS A 54 6.40 14.13 -15.23
N THR A 55 5.65 14.94 -15.96
CA THR A 55 6.15 16.21 -16.50
C THR A 55 6.67 17.02 -15.32
N ASP A 56 7.93 17.45 -15.40
CA ASP A 56 8.65 18.18 -14.36
C ASP A 56 7.82 19.28 -13.69
N GLY A 57 7.89 19.35 -12.36
CA GLY A 57 7.90 20.65 -11.69
C GLY A 57 6.71 21.05 -10.82
N MET A 58 5.71 20.20 -10.57
CA MET A 58 4.66 20.55 -9.60
C MET A 58 4.78 19.67 -8.35
N GLU A 59 5.36 20.20 -7.28
CA GLU A 59 5.13 19.68 -5.92
C GLU A 59 3.64 19.86 -5.61
N VAL A 60 2.84 18.88 -5.99
CA VAL A 60 1.46 18.75 -5.52
C VAL A 60 1.54 18.49 -4.02
N ASN A 61 0.80 19.25 -3.22
CA ASN A 61 0.63 18.98 -1.79
C ASN A 61 0.09 17.54 -1.64
N VAL A 62 0.97 16.60 -1.31
CA VAL A 62 0.61 15.20 -1.11
C VAL A 62 -0.17 15.11 0.19
N VAL A 63 -1.47 14.81 0.08
CA VAL A 63 -2.32 14.54 1.24
C VAL A 63 -1.91 13.19 1.81
N ASN A 64 -1.61 13.14 3.12
CA ASN A 64 -1.33 11.88 3.77
C ASN A 64 -2.64 11.12 4.05
N HIS A 65 -3.02 10.26 3.11
CA HIS A 65 -4.18 9.37 3.26
C HIS A 65 -3.99 8.25 4.31
N PHE A 66 -2.91 8.29 5.10
CA PHE A 66 -2.67 7.33 6.18
C PHE A 66 -2.61 8.01 7.56
N GLU A 67 -2.90 9.31 7.63
CA GLU A 67 -3.03 10.07 8.86
C GLU A 67 -4.46 10.62 9.02
N GLY A 68 -5.09 10.39 10.19
CA GLY A 68 -6.41 10.92 10.49
C GLY A 68 -7.37 9.95 11.20
N PRO A 69 -8.55 10.45 11.64
CA PRO A 69 -9.52 9.66 12.40
C PRO A 69 -10.12 8.50 11.60
N ALA A 70 -10.28 8.62 10.28
CA ALA A 70 -10.76 7.53 9.43
C ALA A 70 -9.84 6.29 9.51
N TYR A 71 -8.53 6.50 9.53
CA TYR A 71 -7.51 5.44 9.51
C TYR A 71 -7.21 4.88 10.90
N ARG A 72 -7.42 5.67 11.97
CA ARG A 72 -7.39 5.16 13.36
C ARG A 72 -8.42 4.06 13.61
N THR A 73 -9.49 3.98 12.83
CA THR A 73 -10.50 2.91 12.96
C THR A 73 -10.09 1.58 12.36
N LEU A 74 -8.99 1.51 11.59
CA LEU A 74 -8.47 0.22 11.09
C LEU A 74 -8.03 -0.68 12.26
N GLY A 75 -7.58 -0.06 13.36
CA GLY A 75 -7.04 -0.77 14.51
C GLY A 75 -5.68 -1.39 14.22
N VAL A 76 -5.30 -2.37 15.03
CA VAL A 76 -4.04 -3.09 14.91
C VAL A 76 -4.23 -4.32 14.02
N LEU A 77 -3.36 -4.49 13.03
CA LEU A 77 -3.31 -5.64 12.13
C LEU A 77 -2.55 -6.79 12.82
N HIS A 78 -3.21 -7.44 13.78
CA HIS A 78 -2.60 -8.42 14.69
C HIS A 78 -2.06 -9.71 14.05
N LYS A 79 -2.34 -9.95 12.77
CA LYS A 79 -1.95 -11.18 12.07
C LYS A 79 -1.02 -10.95 10.88
N LEU A 80 -0.83 -9.71 10.45
CA LEU A 80 -0.02 -9.40 9.27
C LEU A 80 1.46 -9.60 9.61
N GLN A 81 2.11 -10.58 9.00
CA GLN A 81 3.54 -10.87 9.26
C GLN A 81 4.43 -10.51 8.08
N ARG A 82 3.88 -10.44 6.86
CA ARG A 82 4.66 -10.25 5.64
C ARG A 82 4.11 -9.13 4.79
N LEU A 83 4.94 -8.11 4.56
CA LEU A 83 4.71 -7.04 3.60
C LEU A 83 5.69 -7.20 2.43
N ILE A 84 5.17 -7.26 1.21
CA ILE A 84 5.97 -7.30 -0.02
C ILE A 84 5.48 -6.17 -0.92
N ILE A 85 6.40 -5.30 -1.36
CA ILE A 85 6.11 -4.25 -2.32
C ILE A 85 7.10 -4.38 -3.49
N LYS A 86 6.58 -4.42 -4.70
CA LYS A 86 7.35 -4.41 -5.95
C LYS A 86 7.10 -3.14 -6.74
N ASN A 87 8.08 -2.74 -7.53
CA ASN A 87 8.08 -1.48 -8.27
C ASN A 87 7.92 -0.27 -7.34
N PHE A 88 8.62 -0.30 -6.20
CA PHE A 88 8.59 0.79 -5.24
C PHE A 88 9.35 1.99 -5.81
N HIS A 89 8.75 3.17 -5.79
CA HIS A 89 9.35 4.36 -6.40
C HIS A 89 9.82 5.41 -5.38
N GLY A 90 9.64 5.16 -4.09
CA GLY A 90 10.08 6.05 -3.01
C GLY A 90 9.27 7.34 -2.89
N SER A 91 8.04 7.36 -3.40
CA SER A 91 7.19 8.56 -3.30
C SER A 91 6.80 8.86 -1.84
N LYS A 92 6.45 10.13 -1.53
CA LYS A 92 6.03 10.52 -0.17
C LYS A 92 4.84 9.67 0.31
N ILE A 93 3.86 9.41 -0.56
CA ILE A 93 2.67 8.63 -0.22
C ILE A 93 2.97 7.14 0.00
N GLU A 94 3.85 6.54 -0.82
CA GLU A 94 4.34 5.18 -0.62
C GLU A 94 5.06 5.03 0.73
N MET A 95 5.89 6.01 1.10
CA MET A 95 6.56 6.00 2.41
C MET A 95 5.58 6.18 3.57
N PHE A 96 4.53 6.98 3.41
CA PHE A 96 3.47 7.10 4.41
C PHE A 96 2.74 5.77 4.61
N PHE A 97 2.45 5.05 3.53
CA PHE A 97 1.88 3.70 3.62
C PHE A 97 2.78 2.73 4.39
N VAL A 98 4.09 2.70 4.10
CA VAL A 98 5.03 1.82 4.82
C VAL A 98 5.07 2.16 6.31
N LYS A 99 5.16 3.46 6.66
CA LYS A 99 5.11 3.92 8.06
C LYS A 99 3.81 3.52 8.75
N PHE A 100 2.69 3.63 8.05
CA PHE A 100 1.39 3.21 8.53
C PHE A 100 1.34 1.71 8.84
N ILE A 101 1.80 0.85 7.94
CA ILE A 101 1.86 -0.60 8.20
C ILE A 101 2.75 -0.89 9.41
N PHE A 102 3.92 -0.25 9.52
CA PHE A 102 4.79 -0.46 10.69
C PHE A 102 4.14 -0.03 12.00
N ALA A 103 3.40 1.08 12.00
CA ALA A 103 2.67 1.54 13.18
C ALA A 103 1.47 0.63 13.53
N SER A 104 0.82 0.04 12.52
CA SER A 104 -0.38 -0.78 12.67
C SER A 104 -0.11 -2.27 12.88
N THR A 105 1.13 -2.74 12.67
CA THR A 105 1.45 -4.18 12.64
C THR A 105 2.62 -4.53 13.56
N PRO A 106 2.40 -4.73 14.87
CA PRO A 106 3.46 -5.02 15.83
C PRO A 106 4.10 -6.42 15.66
N VAL A 107 3.46 -7.31 14.88
CA VAL A 107 3.93 -8.68 14.63
C VAL A 107 4.58 -8.86 13.25
N LEU A 108 4.92 -7.76 12.57
CA LEU A 108 5.52 -7.80 11.24
C LEU A 108 6.90 -8.45 11.31
N LEU A 109 7.07 -9.59 10.63
CA LEU A 109 8.32 -10.37 10.66
C LEU A 109 9.20 -10.11 9.45
N LYS A 110 8.60 -9.80 8.29
CA LYS A 110 9.33 -9.62 7.04
C LYS A 110 8.74 -8.50 6.21
N THR A 111 9.61 -7.58 5.79
CA THR A 111 9.31 -6.56 4.80
C THR A 111 10.27 -6.72 3.64
N VAL A 112 9.74 -6.78 2.42
CA VAL A 112 10.54 -6.83 1.19
C VAL A 112 10.07 -5.71 0.29
N ILE A 113 10.99 -4.82 -0.08
CA ILE A 113 10.73 -3.69 -0.97
C ILE A 113 11.69 -3.83 -2.15
N HIS A 114 11.14 -4.01 -3.34
CA HIS A 114 11.89 -4.02 -4.59
C HIS A 114 11.65 -2.69 -5.27
N GLU A 115 12.72 -1.92 -5.46
CA GLU A 115 12.68 -0.68 -6.22
C GLU A 115 12.24 -0.96 -7.67
N ASP A 116 11.55 -0.01 -8.28
CA ASP A 116 11.29 -0.05 -9.71
C ASP A 116 12.64 -0.05 -10.42
N ALA A 117 12.93 -1.13 -11.15
CA ALA A 117 14.11 -1.20 -11.97
C ALA A 117 13.85 -0.25 -13.15
N GLU A 118 14.20 1.03 -12.98
CA GLU A 118 14.49 1.85 -14.14
C GLU A 118 15.48 1.04 -14.96
N SER A 119 15.08 0.61 -16.15
CA SER A 119 16.01 0.05 -17.12
C SER A 119 17.09 1.10 -17.28
N VAL A 120 18.25 0.86 -16.66
CA VAL A 120 19.46 1.60 -16.95
C VAL A 120 19.69 1.34 -18.43
N ASP A 121 19.22 2.26 -19.26
CA ASP A 121 19.62 2.32 -20.65
C ASP A 121 21.08 2.75 -20.61
N GLU A 122 21.97 1.78 -20.43
CA GLU A 122 23.40 1.89 -20.75
C GLU A 122 23.56 2.00 -22.27
N SER A 123 22.88 2.98 -22.88
CA SER A 123 23.10 3.42 -24.25
C SER A 123 23.68 4.83 -24.17
N GLN A 124 24.90 4.95 -23.65
CA GLN A 124 25.72 6.15 -23.81
C GLN A 124 27.15 5.78 -24.21
N SER A 125 27.48 6.23 -25.43
CA SER A 125 28.80 6.46 -26.06
C SER A 125 29.34 5.38 -26.99
#